data_AF-A0A9Q3JAR9-F1
#
_entry.id   AF-A0A9Q3JAR9-F1
#
_cell.length_a   1.000
_cell.length_b   1.000
_cell.length_c   1.000
_cell.angle_alpha   90.00
_cell.angle_beta   90.00
_cell.angle_gamma   90.00
#
_symmetry.space_group_name_H-M   'P 1'
#
loop_
_entity.id
_entity.type
_entity.pdbx_description
1 polymer ?
#
loop_
_entity_poly.entity_id
_entity_poly.type
_entity_poly.pdbx_seq_one_letter_code
_entity_poly.pdbx_strand_id
1 'polypeptide(L)'
;MYGIYLHNNKDRYFTIGDKKRQRFDFLPFKRQITVNKVSPVNLGLEKLKSEQLREAELSLHLTDKQKNELSSLLYDHKGEFASDKEPLGAIIGHEVDIILNIERPYPPLLRRPAYPESPKSREDLETHIKELLYLGVIRKVGHNEEEEITTPVIVVWHNGKSRMVEDFRALNTYTVPDR
;
A
#
# COMPACT_ATOMS: atom_id res chain seq x y z
N MET A 1 -10.29 42.33 4.62
CA MET A 1 -10.77 41.39 5.65
C MET A 1 -11.98 40.66 5.07
N TYR A 2 -11.90 39.35 4.83
CA TYR A 2 -12.99 38.58 4.21
C TYR A 2 -14.00 38.17 5.30
N GLY A 3 -15.04 38.99 5.47
CA GLY A 3 -16.17 38.68 6.35
C GLY A 3 -17.34 38.08 5.56
N ILE A 4 -18.05 37.13 6.16
CA ILE A 4 -19.34 36.64 5.68
C ILE A 4 -20.42 37.40 6.44
N TYR A 5 -21.30 38.10 5.71
CA TYR A 5 -22.39 38.86 6.31
C TYR A 5 -23.73 38.16 6.03
N LEU A 6 -24.43 37.79 7.09
CA LEU A 6 -25.72 37.12 7.02
C LEU A 6 -26.85 38.14 7.09
N HIS A 7 -27.77 38.11 6.13
CA HIS A 7 -28.93 38.99 6.07
C HIS A 7 -30.21 38.18 6.25
N ASN A 8 -30.98 38.51 7.29
CA ASN A 8 -32.17 37.78 7.70
C ASN A 8 -33.42 38.69 7.63
N ASN A 9 -33.67 39.27 6.45
CA ASN A 9 -34.89 40.03 6.15
C ASN A 9 -35.90 39.10 5.45
N LYS A 10 -36.92 39.66 4.75
CA LYS A 10 -37.98 38.91 4.05
C LYS A 10 -37.48 37.71 3.23
N ASP A 11 -36.27 37.81 2.67
CA ASP A 11 -35.53 36.70 2.07
C ASP A 11 -34.18 36.53 2.76
N ARG A 12 -33.82 35.29 3.11
CA ARG A 12 -32.55 34.97 3.78
C ARG A 12 -31.45 34.79 2.73
N TYR A 13 -30.37 35.56 2.84
CA TYR A 13 -29.22 35.48 1.94
C TYR A 13 -27.91 35.85 2.67
N PHE A 14 -26.76 35.54 2.07
CA PHE A 14 -25.46 35.97 2.58
C PHE A 14 -24.63 36.67 1.50
N THR A 15 -23.67 37.48 1.93
CA THR A 15 -22.69 38.15 1.05
C THR A 15 -21.27 37.87 1.55
N ILE A 16 -20.30 37.83 0.63
CA ILE A 16 -18.88 37.58 0.94
C ILE A 16 -18.05 38.81 0.54
N GLY A 17 -17.38 39.42 1.52
CA GLY A 17 -16.57 40.63 1.33
C GLY A 17 -17.40 41.91 1.15
N ASP A 18 -16.74 43.04 0.90
CA ASP A 18 -17.39 44.37 0.80
C ASP A 18 -18.26 44.58 -0.45
N LYS A 19 -18.34 43.58 -1.34
CA LYS A 19 -19.16 43.64 -2.54
C LYS A 19 -20.63 43.35 -2.21
N LYS A 20 -21.34 44.35 -1.68
CA LYS A 20 -22.81 44.33 -1.42
C LYS A 20 -23.68 43.91 -2.62
N ARG A 21 -23.12 43.82 -3.83
CA ARG A 21 -23.80 43.45 -5.07
C ARG A 21 -23.89 41.93 -5.31
N GLN A 22 -23.08 41.10 -4.65
CA GLN A 22 -23.10 39.64 -4.87
C GLN A 22 -23.88 38.98 -3.74
N ARG A 23 -25.16 38.68 -3.99
CA ARG A 23 -26.07 38.02 -3.04
C ARG A 23 -26.12 36.53 -3.34
N PHE A 24 -25.96 35.71 -2.31
CA PHE A 24 -26.08 34.26 -2.39
C PHE A 24 -27.31 33.84 -1.59
N ASP A 25 -28.32 33.36 -2.29
CA ASP A 25 -29.55 32.87 -1.66
C ASP A 25 -29.31 31.50 -1.04
N PHE A 26 -29.93 31.25 0.11
CA PHE A 26 -30.06 29.89 0.60
C PHE A 26 -31.04 29.17 -0.32
N LEU A 27 -30.57 28.12 -1.01
CA LEU A 27 -31.42 27.33 -1.90
C LEU A 27 -32.71 26.95 -1.17
N PRO A 28 -33.90 27.23 -1.74
CA PRO A 28 -35.14 26.81 -1.11
C PRO A 28 -35.12 25.29 -0.99
N PHE A 29 -35.45 24.79 0.20
CA PHE A 29 -35.51 23.38 0.61
C PHE A 29 -36.36 22.46 -0.31
N LYS A 30 -36.96 23.01 -1.38
CA LYS A 30 -37.81 22.32 -2.36
C LYS A 30 -37.19 22.12 -3.75
N ARG A 31 -35.90 22.43 -3.97
CA ARG A 31 -35.15 21.81 -5.07
C ARG A 31 -34.39 20.61 -4.53
N GLN A 32 -35.11 19.51 -4.31
CA GLN A 32 -34.44 18.22 -4.32
C GLN A 32 -33.93 18.03 -5.74
N ILE A 33 -32.63 18.24 -5.90
CA ILE A 33 -31.83 17.60 -6.93
C ILE A 33 -32.29 16.14 -6.96
N THR A 34 -32.70 15.64 -8.11
CA THR A 34 -32.89 14.19 -8.30
C THR A 34 -31.51 13.55 -8.21
N VAL A 35 -31.00 13.44 -6.98
CA VAL A 35 -29.93 12.52 -6.64
C VAL A 35 -30.63 11.18 -6.74
N ASN A 36 -30.61 10.59 -7.94
CA ASN A 36 -30.72 9.15 -8.05
C ASN A 36 -29.85 8.61 -6.92
N LYS A 37 -30.43 7.80 -6.03
CA LYS A 37 -29.73 7.13 -4.95
C LYS A 37 -28.61 6.29 -5.57
N VAL A 38 -27.50 6.90 -5.93
CA VAL A 38 -26.25 6.22 -6.18
C VAL A 38 -25.78 5.91 -4.77
N SER A 39 -26.23 4.76 -4.28
CA SER A 39 -25.66 4.17 -3.07
C SER A 39 -24.13 4.26 -3.19
N PRO A 40 -23.40 4.65 -2.15
CA PRO A 40 -21.93 4.78 -2.20
C PRO A 40 -21.24 3.50 -2.72
N VAL A 41 -21.91 2.35 -2.59
CA VAL A 41 -21.55 1.04 -3.17
C VAL A 41 -21.36 1.08 -4.69
N ASN A 42 -22.25 1.75 -5.44
CA ASN A 42 -22.18 1.83 -6.90
C ASN A 42 -21.00 2.69 -7.38
N LEU A 43 -20.61 3.70 -6.61
CA LEU A 43 -19.48 4.56 -6.98
C LEU A 43 -18.15 3.80 -6.91
N GLY A 44 -18.00 2.92 -5.90
CA GLY A 44 -16.81 2.10 -5.73
C GLY A 44 -16.68 0.99 -6.78
N LEU A 45 -17.79 0.34 -7.13
CA LEU A 45 -17.81 -0.70 -8.14
C LEU A 45 -17.49 -0.14 -9.54
N GLU A 46 -18.05 1.01 -9.90
CA GLU A 46 -17.75 1.64 -11.19
C GLU A 46 -16.31 2.13 -11.27
N LYS A 47 -15.76 2.63 -10.15
CA LYS A 47 -14.34 2.97 -10.05
C LYS A 47 -13.44 1.75 -10.25
N LEU A 48 -13.76 0.61 -9.63
CA LEU A 48 -13.06 -0.66 -9.82
C LEU A 48 -13.03 -1.04 -11.30
N LYS A 49 -14.18 -0.97 -11.98
CA LYS A 49 -14.29 -1.29 -13.41
C LYS A 49 -13.45 -0.36 -14.28
N SER A 50 -13.50 0.94 -14.02
CA SER A 50 -12.83 1.95 -14.86
C SER A 50 -11.31 2.04 -14.66
N GLU A 51 -10.83 1.75 -13.45
CA GLU A 51 -9.42 1.90 -13.09
C GLU A 51 -8.68 0.57 -13.10
N GLN A 52 -9.16 -0.43 -12.33
CA GLN A 52 -8.42 -1.67 -12.09
C GLN A 52 -8.74 -2.76 -13.11
N LEU A 53 -10.02 -2.91 -13.49
CA LEU A 53 -10.42 -3.94 -14.47
C LEU A 53 -10.29 -3.48 -15.93
N ARG A 54 -9.87 -2.24 -16.17
CA ARG A 54 -9.71 -1.70 -17.53
C ARG A 54 -8.65 -2.46 -18.33
N GLU A 55 -7.59 -2.87 -17.67
CA GLU A 55 -6.48 -3.64 -18.25
C GLU A 55 -6.66 -5.15 -18.08
N ALA A 56 -7.73 -5.58 -17.41
CA ALA A 56 -7.99 -7.00 -17.18
C ALA A 56 -8.45 -7.69 -18.47
N GLU A 57 -7.74 -8.73 -18.86
CA GLU A 57 -8.14 -9.61 -19.96
C GLU A 57 -9.24 -10.56 -19.49
N LEU A 58 -10.50 -10.14 -19.63
CA LEU A 58 -11.65 -10.99 -19.38
C LEU A 58 -11.92 -11.89 -20.58
N SER A 59 -12.32 -13.13 -20.31
CA SER A 59 -12.68 -14.09 -21.36
C SER A 59 -13.78 -13.55 -22.28
N LEU A 60 -13.58 -13.71 -23.58
CA LEU A 60 -14.53 -13.31 -24.62
C LEU A 60 -15.85 -14.10 -24.56
N HIS A 61 -15.85 -15.26 -23.90
CA HIS A 61 -17.03 -16.10 -23.76
C HIS A 61 -17.99 -15.66 -22.64
N LEU A 62 -17.60 -14.65 -21.85
CA LEU A 62 -18.44 -14.14 -20.78
C LEU A 62 -19.49 -13.19 -21.33
N THR A 63 -20.75 -13.45 -20.98
CA THR A 63 -21.85 -12.51 -21.21
C THR A 63 -21.69 -11.27 -20.34
N ASP A 64 -22.32 -10.15 -20.73
CA ASP A 64 -22.27 -8.91 -19.95
C ASP A 64 -22.85 -9.09 -18.54
N LYS A 65 -23.82 -9.99 -18.38
CA LYS A 65 -24.36 -10.36 -17.07
C LYS A 65 -23.28 -11.00 -16.19
N GLN A 66 -22.56 -11.99 -16.71
CA GLN A 66 -21.49 -12.67 -15.98
C GLN A 66 -20.31 -11.75 -15.67
N LYS A 67 -19.97 -10.83 -16.58
CA LYS A 67 -18.94 -9.81 -16.32
C LYS A 67 -19.33 -8.90 -15.16
N ASN A 68 -20.59 -8.47 -15.10
CA ASN A 68 -21.08 -7.65 -13.99
C ASN A 68 -21.13 -8.42 -12.66
N GLU A 69 -21.53 -9.70 -12.70
CA GLU A 69 -21.47 -10.59 -11.51
C GLU A 69 -20.03 -10.76 -11.02
N LEU A 70 -19.07 -10.98 -11.93
CA LEU A 70 -17.65 -11.07 -11.61
C LEU A 70 -17.11 -9.76 -11.01
N SER A 71 -17.41 -8.61 -11.61
CA SER A 71 -16.99 -7.33 -11.05
C SER A 71 -17.57 -7.10 -9.65
N SER A 72 -18.81 -7.52 -9.41
CA SER A 72 -19.45 -7.40 -8.10
C SER A 72 -18.74 -8.30 -7.08
N LEU A 73 -18.46 -9.55 -7.44
CA LEU A 73 -17.72 -10.50 -6.60
C LEU A 73 -16.32 -9.96 -6.25
N LEU A 74 -15.58 -9.45 -7.24
CA LEU A 74 -14.26 -8.86 -7.01
C LEU A 74 -14.31 -7.62 -6.12
N TYR A 75 -15.37 -6.83 -6.23
CA TYR A 75 -15.55 -5.67 -5.36
C TYR A 75 -15.88 -6.07 -3.91
N ASP A 76 -16.73 -7.07 -3.73
CA ASP A 76 -17.13 -7.58 -2.43
C ASP A 76 -15.94 -8.21 -1.68
N HIS A 77 -15.04 -8.88 -2.42
CA HIS A 77 -13.83 -9.52 -1.90
C HIS A 77 -12.55 -8.71 -2.15
N LYS A 78 -12.64 -7.41 -2.45
CA LYS A 78 -11.47 -6.59 -2.84
C LYS A 78 -10.34 -6.55 -1.80
N GLY A 79 -10.64 -6.76 -0.53
CA GLY A 79 -9.65 -6.80 0.56
C GLY A 79 -8.84 -8.09 0.62
N GLU A 80 -9.23 -9.12 -0.12
CA GLU A 80 -8.51 -10.39 -0.21
C GLU A 80 -7.42 -10.36 -1.30
N PHE A 81 -7.44 -9.35 -2.16
CA PHE A 81 -6.48 -9.16 -3.24
C PHE A 81 -5.46 -8.07 -2.87
N ALA A 82 -4.21 -8.28 -3.27
CA ALA A 82 -3.19 -7.25 -3.17
C ALA A 82 -3.57 -6.03 -4.02
N SER A 83 -3.31 -4.83 -3.50
CA SER A 83 -3.56 -3.56 -4.19
C SER A 83 -2.33 -2.67 -4.18
N ASP A 84 -2.30 -1.61 -4.98
CA ASP A 84 -1.19 -0.65 -4.99
C ASP A 84 -0.95 0.01 -3.62
N LYS A 85 -2.00 0.08 -2.78
CA LYS A 85 -1.94 0.68 -1.44
C LYS A 85 -1.56 -0.34 -0.37
N GLU A 86 -2.01 -1.58 -0.53
CA GLU A 86 -1.78 -2.69 0.39
C GLU A 86 -1.31 -3.89 -0.45
N PRO A 87 -0.05 -3.87 -0.92
CA PRO A 87 0.46 -4.90 -1.81
C PRO A 87 0.86 -6.18 -1.05
N LEU A 88 1.01 -6.09 0.26
CA LEU A 88 1.43 -7.19 1.13
C LEU A 88 0.36 -7.46 2.18
N GLY A 89 0.06 -8.74 2.36
CA GLY A 89 -0.69 -9.19 3.53
C GLY A 89 0.18 -9.17 4.77
N ALA A 90 -0.39 -8.77 5.91
CA ALA A 90 0.26 -8.84 7.21
C ALA A 90 -0.68 -9.55 8.19
N ILE A 91 -0.16 -10.58 8.87
CA ILE A 91 -0.87 -11.26 9.95
C ILE A 91 -0.34 -10.69 11.27
N ILE A 92 -1.18 -9.91 11.96
CA ILE A 92 -0.84 -9.27 13.24
C ILE A 92 -1.11 -10.26 14.38
N GLY A 93 -0.20 -10.35 15.37
CA GLY A 93 -0.35 -11.24 16.53
C GLY A 93 0.12 -12.68 16.30
N HIS A 94 0.75 -12.94 15.15
CA HIS A 94 1.42 -14.20 14.82
C HIS A 94 2.91 -13.96 14.57
N GLU A 95 3.53 -13.14 15.41
CA GLU A 95 4.98 -12.94 15.39
C GLU A 95 5.69 -14.27 15.69
N VAL A 96 6.77 -14.54 14.95
CA VAL A 96 7.52 -15.80 15.04
C VAL A 96 8.85 -15.56 15.74
N ASP A 97 9.07 -16.27 16.85
CA ASP A 97 10.36 -16.31 17.52
C ASP A 97 11.28 -17.33 16.83
N ILE A 98 12.40 -16.86 16.30
CA ILE A 98 13.43 -17.73 15.71
C ILE A 98 14.40 -18.15 16.82
N ILE A 99 14.33 -19.42 17.21
CA ILE A 99 15.20 -19.99 18.25
C ILE A 99 16.51 -20.47 17.63
N LEU A 100 17.64 -20.07 18.23
CA LEU A 100 18.96 -20.55 17.86
C LEU A 100 19.42 -21.67 18.79
N ASN A 101 20.25 -22.58 18.28
CA ASN A 101 20.86 -23.68 19.04
C ASN A 101 22.18 -23.29 19.75
N ILE A 102 22.49 -21.98 19.77
CA ILE A 102 23.68 -21.39 20.36
C ILE A 102 23.30 -20.17 21.20
N GLU A 103 24.14 -19.85 22.17
CA GLU A 103 24.00 -18.65 23.00
C GLU A 103 25.08 -17.61 22.67
N ARG A 104 24.91 -16.41 23.20
CA ARG A 104 25.90 -15.33 23.07
C ARG A 104 27.18 -15.68 23.86
N PRO A 105 28.37 -15.30 23.36
CA PRO A 105 28.62 -14.54 22.14
C PRO A 105 28.51 -15.40 20.87
N TYR A 106 27.87 -14.87 19.84
CA TYR A 106 27.69 -15.59 18.57
C TYR A 106 29.02 -15.77 17.80
N PRO A 107 29.16 -16.87 17.04
CA PRO A 107 30.36 -17.14 16.27
C PRO A 107 30.57 -16.10 15.16
N PRO A 108 31.82 -15.82 14.75
CA PRO A 108 32.12 -14.90 13.65
C PRO A 108 31.42 -15.25 12.33
N LEU A 109 31.05 -16.51 12.14
CA LEU A 109 30.30 -16.96 10.97
C LEU A 109 28.90 -16.34 10.86
N LEU A 110 28.33 -15.84 11.95
CA LEU A 110 27.09 -15.07 11.96
C LEU A 110 27.31 -13.57 11.77
N ARG A 111 28.55 -13.08 11.73
CA ARG A 111 28.91 -11.68 11.51
C ARG A 111 29.64 -11.51 10.18
N ARG A 112 28.95 -11.85 9.09
CA ARG A 112 29.56 -11.86 7.77
C ARG A 112 29.52 -10.46 7.17
N PRO A 113 30.63 -9.98 6.58
CA PRO A 113 30.63 -8.70 5.88
C PRO A 113 29.83 -8.81 4.57
N ALA A 114 29.33 -7.68 4.09
CA ALA A 114 28.74 -7.58 2.76
C ALA A 114 29.75 -8.00 1.69
N TYR A 115 29.26 -8.67 0.64
CA TYR A 115 30.10 -8.99 -0.51
C TYR A 115 30.40 -7.74 -1.34
N PRO A 116 31.58 -7.68 -1.99
CA PRO A 116 31.87 -6.61 -2.93
C PRO A 116 30.93 -6.73 -4.14
N GLU A 117 30.21 -5.65 -4.43
CA GLU A 117 29.23 -5.60 -5.52
C GLU A 117 29.66 -4.66 -6.64
N SER A 118 29.25 -4.99 -7.87
CA SER A 118 29.47 -4.12 -9.03
C SER A 118 28.64 -2.83 -8.91
N PRO A 119 29.04 -1.72 -9.58
CA PRO A 119 28.25 -0.48 -9.54
C PRO A 119 26.80 -0.69 -9.96
N LYS A 120 26.57 -1.48 -11.00
CA LYS A 120 25.23 -1.83 -11.48
C LYS A 120 24.45 -2.62 -10.42
N SER A 121 25.05 -3.67 -9.85
CA SER A 121 24.41 -4.46 -8.77
C SER A 121 24.01 -3.57 -7.59
N ARG A 122 24.85 -2.59 -7.26
CA ARG A 122 24.60 -1.67 -6.15
C ARG A 122 23.39 -0.76 -6.41
N GLU A 123 23.25 -0.21 -7.62
CA GLU A 123 22.08 0.58 -8.01
C GLU A 123 20.78 -0.25 -7.93
N ASP A 124 20.84 -1.50 -8.40
CA ASP A 124 19.72 -2.43 -8.28
C ASP A 124 19.38 -2.74 -6.82
N LEU A 125 20.38 -3.03 -5.97
CA LEU A 125 20.17 -3.25 -4.53
C LEU A 125 19.54 -2.04 -3.86
N GLU A 126 20.02 -0.83 -4.15
CA GLU A 126 19.46 0.39 -3.59
C GLU A 126 17.99 0.57 -3.98
N THR A 127 17.61 0.14 -5.19
CA THR A 127 16.21 0.17 -5.64
C THR A 127 15.36 -0.81 -4.82
N HIS A 128 15.79 -2.07 -4.71
CA HIS A 128 15.08 -3.10 -3.91
C HIS A 128 14.95 -2.70 -2.44
N ILE A 129 16.02 -2.15 -1.84
CA ILE A 129 16.01 -1.70 -0.44
C ILE A 129 15.02 -0.56 -0.25
N LYS A 130 14.96 0.42 -1.17
CA LYS A 130 14.00 1.53 -1.08
C LYS A 130 12.55 1.04 -1.17
N GLU A 131 12.27 0.09 -2.03
CA GLU A 131 10.95 -0.52 -2.15
C GLU A 131 10.56 -1.24 -0.84
N LEU A 132 11.43 -2.09 -0.30
CA LEU A 132 11.15 -2.80 0.94
C LEU A 132 11.01 -1.87 2.16
N LEU A 133 11.75 -0.76 2.20
CA LEU A 133 11.59 0.30 3.20
C LEU A 133 10.23 1.00 3.06
N TYR A 134 9.82 1.33 1.83
CA TYR A 134 8.52 1.95 1.56
C TYR A 134 7.36 1.03 1.95
N LEU A 135 7.52 -0.27 1.71
CA LEU A 135 6.54 -1.30 2.09
C LEU A 135 6.55 -1.64 3.59
N GLY A 136 7.51 -1.11 4.36
CA GLY A 136 7.63 -1.40 5.79
C GLY A 136 8.09 -2.84 6.11
N VAL A 137 8.62 -3.57 5.14
CA VAL A 137 9.13 -4.95 5.30
C VAL A 137 10.47 -4.95 6.04
N ILE A 138 11.33 -3.98 5.72
CA ILE A 138 12.62 -3.78 6.39
C ILE A 138 12.66 -2.41 7.05
N ARG A 139 13.55 -2.25 8.03
CA ARG A 139 13.80 -0.97 8.70
C ARG A 139 15.28 -0.77 8.94
N LYS A 140 15.67 0.49 9.16
CA LYS A 140 17.00 0.80 9.68
C LYS A 140 17.07 0.39 11.16
N VAL A 141 18.13 -0.35 11.51
CA VAL A 141 18.45 -0.67 12.90
C VAL A 141 18.86 0.63 13.63
N GLY A 142 18.29 0.88 14.81
CA GLY A 142 18.55 2.09 15.58
C GLY A 142 19.98 2.14 16.14
N HIS A 143 20.48 3.34 16.43
CA HIS A 143 21.84 3.53 16.95
C HIS A 143 22.09 2.86 18.32
N ASN A 144 21.02 2.55 19.05
CA ASN A 144 21.05 1.90 20.36
C ASN A 144 20.80 0.38 20.28
N GLU A 145 20.57 -0.16 19.08
CA GLU A 145 20.37 -1.59 18.88
C GLU A 145 21.69 -2.22 18.43
N GLU A 146 22.15 -3.24 19.15
CA GLU A 146 23.36 -3.97 18.77
C GLU A 146 23.03 -4.96 17.65
N GLU A 147 23.69 -4.79 16.50
CA GLU A 147 23.60 -5.74 15.39
C GLU A 147 24.61 -6.87 15.61
N GLU A 148 24.13 -8.00 16.13
CA GLU A 148 25.00 -9.13 16.49
C GLU A 148 25.12 -10.18 15.39
N ILE A 149 24.19 -10.20 14.44
CA ILE A 149 24.10 -11.12 13.32
C ILE A 149 23.96 -10.32 12.04
N THR A 150 24.81 -10.59 11.05
CA THR A 150 24.79 -9.97 9.73
C THR A 150 24.89 -11.03 8.63
N THR A 151 23.94 -10.99 7.70
CA THR A 151 23.90 -11.84 6.52
C THR A 151 24.20 -11.01 5.27
N PRO A 152 25.09 -11.45 4.39
CA PRO A 152 25.36 -10.72 3.17
C PRO A 152 24.23 -10.92 2.17
N VAL A 153 23.97 -9.88 1.41
CA VAL A 153 23.00 -9.85 0.32
C VAL A 153 23.73 -9.94 -1.01
N ILE A 154 23.13 -10.61 -1.99
CA ILE A 154 23.59 -10.68 -3.38
C ILE A 154 22.46 -10.30 -4.34
N VAL A 155 22.82 -9.84 -5.54
CA VAL A 155 21.88 -9.67 -6.65
C VAL A 155 21.95 -10.85 -7.61
N VAL A 156 20.79 -11.42 -7.91
CA VAL A 156 20.65 -12.46 -8.93
C VAL A 156 19.81 -11.94 -10.09
N TRP A 157 20.24 -12.24 -11.31
CA TRP A 157 19.55 -11.81 -12.53
C TRP A 157 18.82 -12.98 -13.17
N HIS A 158 17.55 -12.74 -13.55
CA HIS A 158 16.77 -13.71 -14.30
C HIS A 158 15.82 -12.99 -15.27
N ASN A 159 15.85 -13.37 -16.55
CA ASN A 159 15.05 -12.75 -17.62
C ASN A 159 15.13 -11.22 -17.65
N GLY A 160 16.33 -10.66 -17.45
CA GLY A 160 16.57 -9.22 -17.45
C GLY A 160 16.09 -8.47 -16.21
N LYS A 161 15.53 -9.16 -15.20
CA LYS A 161 15.13 -8.58 -13.92
C LYS A 161 16.11 -8.96 -12.81
N SER A 162 16.46 -7.98 -11.97
CA SER A 162 17.29 -8.19 -10.77
C SER A 162 16.43 -8.64 -9.59
N ARG A 163 17.01 -9.43 -8.69
CA ARG A 163 16.40 -9.90 -7.45
C ARG A 163 17.43 -9.81 -6.33
N MET A 164 17.01 -9.27 -5.19
CA MET A 164 17.80 -9.26 -3.95
C MET A 164 17.66 -10.62 -3.24
N VAL A 165 18.78 -11.26 -2.88
CA VAL A 165 18.79 -12.56 -2.20
C VAL A 165 19.75 -12.51 -1.03
N GLU A 166 19.29 -12.92 0.15
CA GLU A 166 20.12 -13.04 1.35
C GLU A 166 20.74 -14.43 1.49
N ASP A 167 22.00 -14.48 1.92
CA ASP A 167 22.73 -15.72 2.16
C ASP A 167 22.56 -16.21 3.61
N PHE A 168 21.44 -16.88 3.87
CA PHE A 168 21.09 -17.43 5.19
C PHE A 168 21.78 -18.76 5.54
N ARG A 169 22.69 -19.29 4.71
CA ARG A 169 23.27 -20.63 4.93
C ARG A 169 23.94 -20.78 6.30
N ALA A 170 24.68 -19.74 6.72
CA ALA A 170 25.28 -19.69 8.05
C ALA A 170 24.21 -19.68 9.14
N LEU A 171 23.23 -18.77 9.05
CA LEU A 171 22.16 -18.64 10.03
C LEU A 171 21.36 -19.94 10.20
N ASN A 172 20.97 -20.56 9.09
CA ASN A 172 20.20 -21.82 9.08
C ASN A 172 20.93 -22.99 9.75
N THR A 173 22.26 -22.97 9.84
CA THR A 173 23.03 -24.00 10.57
C THR A 173 22.81 -23.88 12.09
N TYR A 174 22.49 -22.68 12.56
CA TYR A 174 22.28 -22.37 13.97
C TYR A 174 20.80 -22.22 14.35
N THR A 175 19.88 -22.20 13.38
CA THR A 175 18.44 -22.16 13.63
C THR A 175 17.92 -23.53 14.03
N VAL A 176 17.13 -23.59 15.11
CA VAL A 176 16.41 -24.81 15.51
C VAL A 176 15.22 -25.00 14.57
N PRO A 177 15.10 -26.15 13.86
CA PRO A 177 13.94 -26.43 13.02
C PRO A 177 12.66 -26.49 13.86
N ASP A 178 11.58 -25.91 13.32
CA ASP A 178 10.24 -26.06 13.87
C ASP A 178 9.83 -27.55 13.85
N ARG A 179 9.23 -28.04 14.93
CA ARG A 179 8.91 -29.47 15.14
C ARG A 179 7.42 -29.71 15.26
#